data_AF-A0A2P8DGC4-F1
#
_entry.id   AF-A0A2P8DGC4-F1
#
_cell.length_a   1.000
_cell.length_b   1.000
_cell.length_c   1.000
_cell.angle_alpha   90.00
_cell.angle_beta   90.00
_cell.angle_gamma   90.00
#
_symmetry.space_group_name_H-M   'P 1'
#
loop_
_entity.id
_entity.type
_entity.pdbx_description
1 polymer ?
#
loop_
_entity_poly.entity_id
_entity_poly.type
_entity_poly.pdbx_seq_one_letter_code
_entity_poly.pdbx_strand_id
1 'polypeptide(L)'
;MNPHRPLPRSLLAQRVLLWAVAVVLLLNVVAALGEGDAFALGYSLPYALLAAICVVAALRLPRAERWVRAAIVAVHVLMLLGEIGRFAQGDPLAVIGLVFPVVGLVLILRASARRFFAA
;
A
#
# COMPACT_ATOMS: atom_id res chain seq x y z
N MET A 1 -22.03 -4.66 -13.12
CA MET A 1 -21.52 -5.07 -11.80
C MET A 1 -22.15 -4.14 -10.76
N ASN A 2 -22.98 -4.66 -9.85
CA ASN A 2 -23.87 -3.83 -9.03
C ASN A 2 -23.09 -2.94 -8.04
N PRO A 3 -23.21 -1.60 -8.10
CA PRO A 3 -22.53 -0.67 -7.19
C PRO A 3 -23.04 -0.73 -5.74
N HIS A 4 -24.00 -1.60 -5.43
CA HIS A 4 -24.69 -1.67 -4.13
C HIS A 4 -24.21 -2.81 -3.22
N ARG A 5 -23.18 -3.59 -3.58
CA ARG A 5 -22.65 -4.61 -2.66
C ARG A 5 -21.83 -3.93 -1.56
N PRO A 6 -22.23 -4.01 -0.29
CA PRO A 6 -21.45 -3.40 0.78
C PRO A 6 -20.08 -4.07 0.86
N LEU A 7 -19.02 -3.26 0.96
CA LEU A 7 -17.66 -3.76 1.14
C LEU A 7 -17.56 -4.53 2.46
N PRO A 8 -16.99 -5.74 2.46
CA PRO A 8 -16.62 -6.43 3.69
C PRO A 8 -15.77 -5.51 4.59
N ARG A 9 -15.98 -5.57 5.92
CA ARG A 9 -15.22 -4.74 6.88
C ARG A 9 -13.70 -4.85 6.70
N SER A 10 -13.19 -6.03 6.33
CA SER A 10 -11.76 -6.23 6.03
C SER A 10 -11.27 -5.40 4.84
N LEU A 11 -12.10 -5.23 3.80
CA LEU A 11 -11.78 -4.41 2.64
C LEU A 11 -11.97 -2.92 2.92
N LEU A 12 -12.92 -2.54 3.77
CA LEU A 12 -13.00 -1.16 4.27
C LEU A 12 -11.73 -0.78 5.04
N ALA A 13 -11.27 -1.63 5.96
CA ALA A 13 -10.01 -1.44 6.67
C ALA A 13 -8.82 -1.37 5.69
N GLN A 14 -8.78 -2.26 4.69
CA GLN A 14 -7.74 -2.24 3.65
C GLN A 14 -7.74 -0.94 2.87
N ARG A 15 -8.93 -0.40 2.55
CA ARG A 15 -9.06 0.87 1.84
C ARG A 15 -8.51 2.04 2.64
N VAL A 16 -8.82 2.09 3.94
CA VAL A 16 -8.29 3.11 4.86
C VAL A 16 -6.77 2.96 4.98
N LEU A 17 -6.27 1.73 5.10
CA LEU A 17 -4.84 1.44 5.18
C LEU A 17 -4.10 1.92 3.92
N LEU A 18 -4.63 1.65 2.73
CA LEU A 18 -4.05 2.11 1.47
C LEU A 18 -3.97 3.64 1.38
N TRP A 19 -4.99 4.35 1.87
CA TRP A 19 -4.97 5.82 1.96
C TRP A 19 -3.92 6.32 2.96
N ALA A 20 -3.85 5.72 4.14
CA ALA A 20 -2.85 6.08 5.15
C ALA A 20 -1.43 5.87 4.61
N VAL A 21 -1.17 4.72 3.97
CA VAL A 21 0.10 4.42 3.32
C VAL A 21 0.42 5.43 2.23
N ALA A 22 -0.55 5.77 1.36
CA ALA A 22 -0.34 6.77 0.32
C ALA A 22 0.07 8.14 0.89
N VAL A 23 -0.56 8.58 1.99
CA VAL A 23 -0.19 9.82 2.67
C VAL A 23 1.23 9.74 3.22
N VAL A 24 1.61 8.66 3.90
CA VAL A 24 2.97 8.47 4.42
C VAL A 24 4.01 8.49 3.29
N LEU A 25 3.73 7.82 2.18
CA LEU A 25 4.62 7.81 1.01
C LEU A 25 4.76 9.21 0.41
N LEU A 26 3.67 9.99 0.31
CA LEU A 26 3.73 11.37 -0.17
C LEU A 26 4.50 12.29 0.80
N LEU A 27 4.39 12.08 2.10
CA LEU A 27 5.21 12.82 3.08
C LEU A 27 6.71 12.53 2.87
N ASN A 28 7.09 11.28 2.57
CA ASN A 28 8.48 10.95 2.20
C ASN A 28 8.92 11.64 0.90
N VAL A 29 8.03 11.74 -0.10
CA VAL A 29 8.31 12.49 -1.33
C VAL A 29 8.58 13.96 -1.01
N VAL A 30 7.71 14.61 -0.24
CA VAL A 30 7.87 16.03 0.14
C VAL A 30 9.14 16.24 0.95
N ALA A 31 9.43 15.35 1.90
CA ALA A 31 10.64 15.41 2.70
C ALA A 31 11.90 15.31 1.83
N ALA A 32 11.96 14.33 0.93
CA ALA A 32 13.08 14.17 0.01
C ALA A 32 13.25 15.39 -0.90
N LEU A 33 12.17 15.89 -1.53
CA LEU A 33 12.24 17.06 -2.41
C LEU A 33 12.69 18.34 -1.68
N GLY A 34 12.49 18.41 -0.36
CA GLY A 34 12.98 19.52 0.47
C GLY A 34 14.51 19.64 0.53
N GLU A 35 15.25 18.56 0.22
CA GLU A 35 16.72 18.56 0.17
C GLU A 35 17.26 19.23 -1.09
N GLY A 36 16.46 19.31 -2.16
CA GLY A 36 16.71 20.16 -3.32
C GLY A 36 17.76 19.67 -4.33
N ASP A 37 18.28 18.45 -4.20
CA ASP A 37 19.29 17.89 -5.11
C ASP A 37 18.70 16.89 -6.14
N ALA A 38 19.49 16.57 -7.16
CA ALA A 38 19.07 15.63 -8.22
C ALA A 38 18.94 14.19 -7.70
N PHE A 39 19.66 13.85 -6.63
CA PHE A 39 19.57 12.55 -5.99
C PHE A 39 18.21 12.36 -5.30
N ALA A 40 17.72 13.38 -4.59
CA ALA A 40 16.41 13.41 -3.95
C ALA A 40 15.24 13.25 -4.94
N LEU A 41 15.36 13.82 -6.14
CA LEU A 41 14.41 13.57 -7.23
C LEU A 41 14.37 12.09 -7.62
N GLY A 42 15.55 11.48 -7.83
CA GLY A 42 15.65 10.04 -8.12
C GLY A 42 15.11 9.17 -6.98
N TYR A 43 15.40 9.55 -5.75
CA TYR A 43 14.99 8.83 -4.55
C TYR A 43 13.48 8.93 -4.26
N SER A 44 12.85 10.07 -4.57
CA SER A 44 11.42 10.30 -4.34
C SER A 44 10.49 9.61 -5.35
N LEU A 45 10.97 9.35 -6.57
CA LEU A 45 10.19 8.74 -7.66
C LEU A 45 9.55 7.39 -7.28
N PRO A 46 10.27 6.41 -6.68
CA PRO A 46 9.67 5.17 -6.21
C PRO A 46 8.53 5.38 -5.22
N TYR A 47 8.67 6.31 -4.27
CA TYR A 47 7.63 6.62 -3.29
C TYR A 47 6.40 7.25 -3.95
N ALA A 48 6.59 8.17 -4.88
CA ALA A 48 5.50 8.80 -5.64
C ALA A 48 4.73 7.76 -6.48
N LEU A 49 5.46 6.87 -7.17
CA LEU A 49 4.86 5.79 -7.93
C LEU A 49 4.06 4.84 -7.03
N LEU A 50 4.63 4.43 -5.90
CA LEU A 50 3.97 3.52 -4.97
C LEU A 50 2.72 4.17 -4.33
N ALA A 51 2.79 5.48 -4.03
CA ALA A 51 1.64 6.25 -3.55
C ALA A 51 0.51 6.27 -4.59
N ALA A 52 0.85 6.52 -5.86
CA ALA A 52 -0.13 6.52 -6.95
C ALA A 52 -0.81 5.14 -7.09
N ILE A 53 -0.05 4.05 -7.00
CA ILE A 53 -0.60 2.69 -7.03
C ILE A 53 -1.54 2.46 -5.83
N CYS A 54 -1.16 2.90 -4.63
CA CYS A 54 -2.01 2.80 -3.44
C CYS A 54 -3.34 3.55 -3.61
N VAL A 55 -3.29 4.78 -4.15
CA VAL A 55 -4.49 5.60 -4.43
C VAL A 55 -5.39 4.91 -5.45
N VAL A 56 -4.82 4.47 -6.58
CA VAL A 56 -5.58 3.78 -7.62
C VAL A 56 -6.21 2.50 -7.06
N ALA A 57 -5.46 1.72 -6.29
CA ALA A 57 -5.98 0.51 -5.64
C ALA A 57 -7.10 0.84 -4.64
N ALA A 58 -6.98 1.89 -3.84
CA ALA A 58 -8.00 2.33 -2.89
C ALA A 58 -9.29 2.80 -3.57
N LEU A 59 -9.18 3.46 -4.72
CA LEU A 59 -10.32 3.90 -5.54
C LEU A 59 -10.99 2.73 -6.27
N ARG A 60 -10.19 1.76 -6.74
CA ARG A 60 -10.65 0.59 -7.51
C ARG A 60 -11.12 -0.58 -6.64
N LEU A 61 -10.78 -0.61 -5.36
CA LEU A 61 -11.14 -1.67 -4.42
C LEU A 61 -12.64 -2.07 -4.47
N PRO A 62 -13.61 -1.14 -4.54
CA PRO A 62 -15.03 -1.49 -4.60
C PRO A 62 -15.45 -2.24 -5.87
N ARG A 63 -14.64 -2.18 -6.94
CA ARG A 63 -14.97 -2.82 -8.22
C ARG A 63 -14.68 -4.32 -8.27
N ALA A 64 -14.09 -4.90 -7.22
CA ALA A 64 -13.76 -6.32 -7.11
C ALA A 64 -12.96 -6.90 -8.30
N GLU A 65 -12.20 -6.07 -9.02
CA GLU A 65 -11.41 -6.49 -10.16
C GLU A 65 -10.23 -7.38 -9.69
N ARG A 66 -10.02 -8.54 -10.32
CA ARG A 66 -8.98 -9.52 -9.89
C ARG A 66 -7.56 -8.92 -9.89
N TRP A 67 -7.26 -8.06 -10.85
CA TRP A 67 -5.96 -7.39 -10.94
C TRP A 67 -5.73 -6.42 -9.77
N VAL A 68 -6.79 -5.80 -9.21
CA VAL A 68 -6.68 -4.90 -8.05
C VAL A 68 -6.20 -5.68 -6.83
N ARG A 69 -6.72 -6.90 -6.62
CA ARG A 69 -6.24 -7.77 -5.55
C ARG A 69 -4.76 -8.12 -5.73
N ALA A 70 -4.36 -8.49 -6.95
CA ALA A 70 -2.96 -8.81 -7.25
C ALA A 70 -2.05 -7.59 -7.02
N ALA A 71 -2.46 -6.41 -7.47
CA ALA A 71 -1.72 -5.16 -7.28
C ALA A 71 -1.55 -4.83 -5.79
N ILE A 72 -2.60 -4.97 -4.97
CA ILE A 72 -2.52 -4.75 -3.52
C ILE A 72 -1.53 -5.70 -2.88
N VAL A 73 -1.60 -7.00 -3.19
CA VAL A 73 -0.65 -7.99 -2.66
C VAL A 73 0.77 -7.63 -3.07
N ALA A 74 1.01 -7.32 -4.35
CA ALA A 74 2.32 -6.95 -4.86
C ALA A 74 2.88 -5.71 -4.14
N VAL A 75 2.08 -4.66 -3.97
CA VAL A 75 2.48 -3.44 -3.23
C VAL A 75 2.90 -3.78 -1.80
N HIS A 76 2.12 -4.59 -1.08
CA HIS A 76 2.46 -4.90 0.31
C HIS A 76 3.71 -5.77 0.41
N VAL A 77 3.92 -6.69 -0.53
CA VAL A 77 5.15 -7.49 -0.60
C VAL A 77 6.36 -6.60 -0.88
N LEU A 78 6.27 -5.67 -1.84
CA LEU A 78 7.35 -4.73 -2.14
C LEU A 78 7.67 -3.83 -0.94
N MET A 79 6.66 -3.32 -0.25
CA MET A 79 6.85 -2.55 0.99
C MET A 79 7.54 -3.39 2.07
N LEU A 80 7.10 -4.64 2.25
CA LEU A 80 7.68 -5.54 3.24
C LEU A 80 9.17 -5.82 2.94
N LEU A 81 9.51 -6.05 1.68
CA LEU A 81 10.91 -6.20 1.25
C LEU A 81 11.72 -4.91 1.50
N GLY A 82 11.15 -3.74 1.23
CA GLY A 82 11.77 -2.45 1.50
C GLY A 82 12.08 -2.24 2.99
N GLU A 83 11.12 -2.51 3.87
CA GLU A 83 11.30 -2.39 5.31
C GLU A 83 12.27 -3.43 5.88
N ILE A 84 12.29 -4.67 5.35
CA ILE A 84 13.33 -5.65 5.70
C ILE A 84 14.72 -5.15 5.27
N GLY A 85 14.83 -4.55 4.09
CA GLY A 85 16.09 -3.96 3.61
C GLY A 85 16.59 -2.85 4.53
N ARG A 86 15.71 -1.93 4.94
CA ARG A 86 16.02 -0.86 5.91
C ARG A 86 16.44 -1.42 7.26
N PHE A 87 15.72 -2.41 7.76
CA PHE A 87 16.07 -3.08 9.01
C PHE A 87 17.46 -3.72 8.94
N ALA A 88 17.78 -4.41 7.84
CA ALA A 88 19.09 -5.01 7.61
C ALA A 88 20.24 -3.97 7.52
N GLN A 89 19.93 -2.73 7.14
CA GLN A 89 20.85 -1.59 7.12
C GLN A 89 21.01 -0.92 8.49
N GLY A 90 20.35 -1.42 9.53
CA GLY A 90 20.48 -0.92 10.90
C GLY A 90 19.46 0.15 11.29
N ASP A 91 18.38 0.33 10.52
CA ASP A 91 17.27 1.21 10.91
C ASP A 91 16.25 0.44 11.80
N PRO A 92 16.25 0.62 13.13
CA PRO A 92 15.32 -0.07 14.01
C PRO A 92 13.86 0.39 13.83
N LEU A 93 13.63 1.59 13.28
CA LEU A 93 12.28 2.09 13.04
C LEU A 93 11.60 1.35 11.88
N ALA A 94 12.37 0.65 11.04
CA ALA A 94 11.83 -0.20 9.98
C ALA A 94 10.93 -1.33 10.51
N VAL A 95 11.14 -1.79 11.76
CA VAL A 95 10.26 -2.77 12.41
C VAL A 95 8.84 -2.24 12.57
N ILE A 96 8.70 -0.94 12.88
CA ILE A 96 7.39 -0.28 12.96
C ILE A 96 6.78 -0.18 11.56
N GLY A 97 7.61 0.11 10.56
CA GLY A 97 7.22 0.13 9.14
C GLY A 97 6.60 -1.18 8.65
N LEU A 98 7.05 -2.33 9.17
CA LEU A 98 6.52 -3.66 8.81
C LEU A 98 5.05 -3.88 9.19
N VAL A 99 4.53 -3.14 10.17
CA VAL A 99 3.15 -3.31 10.64
C VAL A 99 2.15 -3.06 9.50
N PHE A 100 2.37 -2.02 8.70
CA PHE A 100 1.48 -1.68 7.58
C PHE A 100 1.37 -2.78 6.51
N PRO A 101 2.47 -3.26 5.89
CA PRO A 101 2.40 -4.30 4.88
C PRO A 101 1.87 -5.64 5.45
N VAL A 102 2.22 -5.99 6.68
CA VAL A 102 1.72 -7.22 7.32
C VAL A 102 0.21 -7.16 7.55
N VAL A 103 -0.28 -6.07 8.17
CA VAL A 103 -1.72 -5.89 8.40
C VAL A 103 -2.49 -5.91 7.09
N GLY A 104 -1.99 -5.23 6.05
CA GLY A 104 -2.67 -5.20 4.78
C GLY A 104 -2.68 -6.54 4.03
N LEU A 105 -1.59 -7.33 4.13
CA LEU A 105 -1.57 -8.72 3.64
C LEU A 105 -2.61 -9.58 4.37
N VAL A 106 -2.70 -9.48 5.69
CA VAL A 106 -3.71 -10.22 6.47
C VAL A 106 -5.14 -9.83 6.04
N LEU A 107 -5.40 -8.54 5.87
CA LEU A 107 -6.72 -8.03 5.46
C LEU A 107 -7.12 -8.48 4.06
N ILE A 108 -6.20 -8.44 3.08
CA ILE A 108 -6.48 -8.81 1.68
C ILE A 108 -6.52 -10.33 1.45
N LEU A 109 -5.79 -11.11 2.27
CA LEU A 109 -5.77 -12.57 2.18
C LEU A 109 -6.89 -13.25 2.98
N ARG A 110 -7.60 -12.50 3.85
CA ARG A 110 -8.74 -13.01 4.62
C ARG A 110 -9.81 -13.62 3.73
N ALA A 111 -10.45 -14.69 4.18
CA ALA A 111 -11.46 -15.41 3.40
C ALA A 111 -12.61 -14.53 2.89
N SER A 112 -13.03 -13.52 3.68
CA SER A 112 -14.03 -12.51 3.28
C SER A 112 -13.60 -11.71 2.04
N ALA A 113 -12.35 -11.27 2.00
CA ALA A 113 -11.78 -10.56 0.86
C ALA A 113 -11.66 -11.48 -0.36
N ARG A 114 -11.15 -12.71 -0.18
CA ARG A 114 -11.02 -13.68 -1.28
C ARG A 114 -12.36 -13.97 -1.96
N ARG A 115 -13.43 -14.16 -1.16
CA ARG A 115 -14.80 -14.37 -1.68
C ARG A 115 -15.32 -13.16 -2.45
N PHE A 116 -14.99 -11.94 -2.00
CA PHE A 116 -15.40 -10.72 -2.70
C PHE A 116 -14.80 -10.60 -4.11
N PHE A 117 -13.53 -10.98 -4.28
CA PHE A 117 -12.83 -10.94 -5.59
C PHE A 117 -13.02 -12.20 -6.46
N ALA A 118 -13.62 -13.27 -5.91
CA ALA A 118 -13.90 -14.51 -6.65
C ALA A 118 -15.27 -14.50 -7.34
N ALA A 119 -16.18 -13.65 -6.87
CA ALA A 119 -17.51 -13.41 -7.46
C ALA A 119 -17.43 -12.47 -8.66
#